data_AF-A0A971MKU7-F1
#
_entry.id   AF-A0A971MKU7-F1
#
_cell.length_a   1.000
_cell.length_b   1.000
_cell.length_c   1.000
_cell.angle_alpha   90.00
_cell.angle_beta   90.00
_cell.angle_gamma   90.00
#
_symmetry.space_group_name_H-M   'P 1'
#
loop_
_entity.id
_entity.type
_entity.pdbx_description
1 polymer ?
#
loop_
_entity_poly.entity_id
_entity_poly.type
_entity_poly.pdbx_seq_one_letter_code
_entity_poly.pdbx_strand_id
1 'polypeptide(L)'
;MTSKISDLLGLILRFPAPWILTGAGISTESGIPDFRSPGTGLWEKMDPMEFASVEGLRRNPRAFFTHGLQTIDTILNAKPNTGHIVLGHLQKARLIGPIVTQNVDDLHRRGGAIHYYEVHGHFRTASCMSCRNQVPISEVVSQVEMDQIPPVCYYCGGILKPDVILFGDMMPADYQEASLLASKYQYIPKLMIVIGSSLTVSPVNYLPLEFNRIAIINNTPTPMDYKADLVLRQQIGEVMGALWDEILALNGGKEPEPIPYGFNCGHLIAYLDNEMRFLAGQKTRMTASKESLARHTGHIKADLEAAQKIIQAFPAEGRQPLENAMLRFYLAEIERMNQDFDAWCSETGIKPNAEPSRFSKLLQDNFKDNVNAFLTYTGETEPLPELIEHFAARAAGCYGFWSFANRILGLALPPQDEWENFKKTARKHRVEQDLDQYLNLFSQ
;
A
#
# COMPACT_ATOMS: atom_id res chain seq x y z
N MET A 1 9.47 -21.88 10.64
CA MET A 1 9.61 -20.55 10.00
C MET A 1 8.45 -20.24 9.05
N THR A 2 7.65 -21.22 8.62
CA THR A 2 6.53 -21.07 7.68
C THR A 2 5.31 -20.32 8.19
N SER A 3 4.98 -20.30 9.50
CA SER A 3 3.74 -19.67 9.96
C SER A 3 3.72 -18.14 9.78
N LYS A 4 4.81 -17.43 10.11
CA LYS A 4 4.80 -15.96 10.06
C LYS A 4 4.86 -15.38 8.64
N ILE A 5 5.42 -16.11 7.68
CA ILE A 5 5.37 -15.71 6.26
C ILE A 5 3.94 -15.88 5.74
N SER A 6 3.30 -17.00 6.07
CA SER A 6 1.87 -17.20 5.78
C SER A 6 0.98 -16.17 6.51
N ASP A 7 1.34 -15.73 7.73
CA ASP A 7 0.64 -14.65 8.43
C ASP A 7 0.77 -13.31 7.69
N LEU A 8 1.96 -13.00 7.16
CA LEU A 8 2.21 -11.81 6.34
C LEU A 8 1.41 -11.87 5.04
N LEU A 9 1.42 -13.01 4.34
CA LEU A 9 0.60 -13.21 3.16
C LEU A 9 -0.89 -13.07 3.49
N GLY A 10 -1.36 -13.69 4.58
CA GLY A 10 -2.72 -13.54 5.06
C GLY A 10 -3.10 -12.08 5.34
N LEU A 11 -2.20 -11.27 5.89
CA LEU A 11 -2.43 -9.83 6.04
C LEU A 11 -2.54 -9.11 4.69
N ILE A 12 -1.68 -9.42 3.72
CA ILE A 12 -1.74 -8.85 2.36
C ILE A 12 -3.08 -9.20 1.68
N LEU A 13 -3.55 -10.44 1.83
CA LEU A 13 -4.82 -10.88 1.25
C LEU A 13 -6.02 -10.25 1.97
N ARG A 14 -6.02 -10.20 3.32
CA ARG A 14 -7.10 -9.59 4.11
C ARG A 14 -7.23 -8.09 3.86
N PHE A 15 -6.12 -7.39 3.65
CA PHE A 15 -6.09 -5.93 3.46
C PHE A 15 -5.51 -5.63 2.07
N PRO A 16 -6.34 -5.68 1.01
CA PRO A 16 -5.83 -5.60 -0.35
C PRO A 16 -5.15 -4.26 -0.63
N ALA A 17 -4.10 -4.33 -1.45
CA ALA A 17 -3.20 -3.21 -1.78
C ALA A 17 -2.62 -2.49 -0.54
N PRO A 18 -1.98 -3.21 0.39
CA PRO A 18 -1.31 -2.57 1.51
C PRO A 18 -0.24 -1.60 1.03
N TRP A 19 -0.09 -0.50 1.78
CA TRP A 19 0.95 0.48 1.54
C TRP A 19 2.26 -0.02 2.11
N ILE A 20 3.35 0.21 1.40
CA ILE A 20 4.68 -0.19 1.84
C ILE A 20 5.44 1.06 2.26
N LEU A 21 5.97 1.07 3.48
CA LEU A 21 6.90 2.10 3.94
C LEU A 21 8.30 1.49 4.05
N THR A 22 9.26 2.03 3.30
CA THR A 22 10.64 1.54 3.35
C THR A 22 11.63 2.54 3.92
N GLY A 23 12.68 2.02 4.52
CA GLY A 23 13.85 2.79 4.96
C GLY A 23 15.15 2.08 4.58
N ALA A 24 16.28 2.63 5.01
CA ALA A 24 17.60 2.20 4.53
C ALA A 24 17.91 0.72 4.75
N GLY A 25 17.26 0.08 5.72
CA GLY A 25 17.40 -1.35 6.00
C GLY A 25 17.12 -2.24 4.78
N ILE A 26 16.17 -1.89 3.91
CA ILE A 26 15.88 -2.67 2.70
C ILE A 26 17.05 -2.67 1.70
N SER A 27 17.90 -1.66 1.72
CA SER A 27 19.03 -1.49 0.80
C SER A 27 20.36 -2.05 1.33
N THR A 28 20.38 -2.56 2.57
CA THR A 28 21.59 -3.13 3.20
C THR A 28 22.14 -4.34 2.44
N GLU A 29 21.25 -5.22 1.98
CA GLU A 29 21.60 -6.40 1.15
C GLU A 29 22.02 -6.01 -0.28
N SER A 30 21.85 -4.74 -0.67
CA SER A 30 22.37 -4.16 -1.92
C SER A 30 23.76 -3.52 -1.75
N GLY A 31 24.36 -3.63 -0.56
CA GLY A 31 25.67 -3.05 -0.24
C GLY A 31 25.63 -1.58 0.19
N ILE A 32 24.44 -0.99 0.32
CA ILE A 32 24.28 0.38 0.81
C ILE A 32 24.15 0.30 2.34
N PRO A 33 25.11 0.85 3.13
CA PRO A 33 24.99 0.83 4.58
C PRO A 33 23.76 1.64 5.01
N ASP A 34 23.12 1.21 6.09
CA ASP A 34 22.08 2.02 6.70
C ASP A 34 22.67 3.15 7.55
N PHE A 35 21.79 3.92 8.16
CA PHE A 35 22.18 5.10 8.92
C PHE A 35 22.50 4.84 10.39
N ARG A 36 21.98 3.76 11.00
CA ARG A 36 21.85 3.66 12.47
C ARG A 36 22.15 2.29 13.06
N SER A 37 22.40 1.26 12.24
CA SER A 37 22.69 -0.08 12.75
C SER A 37 23.99 -0.09 13.53
N PRO A 38 24.04 -0.78 14.69
CA PRO A 38 25.24 -0.88 15.50
C PRO A 38 26.46 -1.38 14.71
N GLY A 39 27.56 -0.63 14.73
CA GLY A 39 28.84 -0.97 14.09
C GLY A 39 28.92 -0.68 12.58
N THR A 40 27.79 -0.49 11.89
CA THR A 40 27.73 -0.29 10.42
C THR A 40 27.03 0.99 9.99
N GLY A 41 26.25 1.61 10.88
CA GLY A 41 25.43 2.79 10.58
C GLY A 41 26.26 4.05 10.32
N LEU A 42 25.92 4.79 9.27
CA LEU A 42 26.63 6.01 8.89
C LEU A 42 26.73 7.05 10.03
N TRP A 43 25.70 7.18 10.88
CA TRP A 43 25.65 8.17 11.96
C TRP A 43 26.44 7.81 13.21
N GLU A 44 27.01 6.60 13.31
CA GLU A 44 27.97 6.31 14.39
C GLU A 44 29.30 7.02 14.17
N LYS A 45 29.59 7.41 12.93
CA LYS A 45 30.89 7.94 12.51
C LYS A 45 30.83 9.42 12.12
N MET A 46 29.64 9.99 11.99
CA MET A 46 29.41 11.33 11.41
C MET A 46 28.24 12.04 12.08
N ASP A 47 28.34 13.36 12.27
CA ASP A 47 27.23 14.20 12.75
C ASP A 47 26.24 14.49 11.59
N PRO A 48 24.98 14.01 11.65
CA PRO A 48 23.98 14.28 10.62
C PRO A 48 23.74 15.77 10.37
N MET A 49 23.90 16.63 11.38
CA MET A 49 23.71 18.07 11.23
C MET A 49 24.84 18.73 10.46
N GLU A 50 26.04 18.16 10.46
CA GLU A 50 27.15 18.66 9.65
C GLU A 50 27.08 18.18 8.20
N PHE A 51 26.70 16.91 7.99
CA PHE A 51 26.81 16.25 6.68
C PHE A 51 25.50 16.03 5.93
N ALA A 52 24.34 16.23 6.57
CA ALA A 52 23.02 16.04 5.97
C ALA A 52 22.03 17.16 6.31
N SER A 53 22.51 18.39 6.55
CA SER A 53 21.67 19.57 6.74
C SER A 53 21.97 20.67 5.72
N VAL A 54 20.97 21.52 5.44
CA VAL A 54 21.13 22.68 4.56
C VAL A 54 22.18 23.65 5.13
N GLU A 55 22.21 23.82 6.44
CA GLU A 55 23.18 24.67 7.12
C GLU A 55 24.59 24.09 7.05
N GLY A 56 24.73 22.77 7.23
CA GLY A 56 26.00 22.06 7.08
C GLY A 56 26.59 22.22 5.68
N LEU A 57 25.76 22.04 4.63
CA LEU A 57 26.13 22.30 3.24
C LEU A 57 26.60 23.74 3.02
N ARG A 58 25.90 24.75 3.56
CA ARG A 58 26.28 26.15 3.40
C ARG A 58 27.57 26.50 4.15
N ARG A 59 27.74 25.97 5.35
CA ARG A 59 28.87 26.26 6.24
C ARG A 59 30.16 25.60 5.76
N ASN A 60 30.08 24.35 5.29
CA ASN A 60 31.25 23.61 4.82
C ASN A 60 30.89 22.68 3.63
N PRO A 61 30.72 23.25 2.42
CA PRO A 61 30.40 22.46 1.24
C PRO A 61 31.47 21.39 0.95
N ARG A 62 32.74 21.67 1.26
CA ARG A 62 33.83 20.71 1.06
C ARG A 62 33.62 19.44 1.89
N ALA A 63 33.34 19.57 3.18
CA ALA A 63 33.04 18.40 4.02
C ALA A 63 31.80 17.63 3.51
N PHE A 64 30.74 18.34 3.11
CA PHE A 64 29.51 17.74 2.58
C PHE A 64 29.76 16.92 1.32
N PHE A 65 30.39 17.51 0.29
CA PHE A 65 30.57 16.83 -1.00
C PHE A 65 31.66 15.75 -0.96
N THR A 66 32.75 15.94 -0.20
CA THR A 66 33.81 14.92 -0.13
C THR A 66 33.30 13.62 0.51
N HIS A 67 32.53 13.70 1.61
CA HIS A 67 31.96 12.51 2.24
C HIS A 67 30.71 12.01 1.51
N GLY A 68 29.89 12.94 1.01
CA GLY A 68 28.70 12.63 0.23
C GLY A 68 29.01 11.87 -1.06
N LEU A 69 30.08 12.22 -1.79
CA LEU A 69 30.46 11.56 -3.04
C LEU A 69 30.70 10.07 -2.90
N GLN A 70 31.44 9.65 -1.88
CA GLN A 70 31.73 8.22 -1.64
C GLN A 70 30.42 7.44 -1.46
N THR A 71 29.43 8.07 -0.84
CA THR A 71 28.10 7.50 -0.65
C THR A 71 27.28 7.52 -1.94
N ILE A 72 27.36 8.60 -2.73
CA ILE A 72 26.67 8.73 -4.02
C ILE A 72 27.15 7.65 -5.00
N ASP A 73 28.45 7.45 -5.16
CA ASP A 73 28.98 6.44 -6.08
C ASP A 73 28.54 5.02 -5.68
N THR A 74 28.59 4.70 -4.39
CA THR A 74 28.09 3.43 -3.85
C THR A 74 26.61 3.22 -4.19
N ILE A 75 25.79 4.26 -4.01
CA ILE A 75 24.35 4.22 -4.27
C ILE A 75 24.06 4.06 -5.77
N LEU A 76 24.71 4.83 -6.62
CA LEU A 76 24.48 4.80 -8.07
C LEU A 76 24.85 3.44 -8.67
N ASN A 77 25.90 2.79 -8.16
CA ASN A 77 26.38 1.49 -8.63
C ASN A 77 25.67 0.29 -7.98
N ALA A 78 24.98 0.47 -6.85
CA ALA A 78 24.24 -0.59 -6.19
C ALA A 78 23.19 -1.20 -7.12
N LYS A 79 22.82 -2.47 -6.90
CA LYS A 79 21.76 -3.17 -7.65
C LYS A 79 20.59 -3.51 -6.74
N PRO A 80 19.34 -3.53 -7.26
CA PRO A 80 18.19 -3.99 -6.49
C PRO A 80 18.44 -5.42 -5.96
N ASN A 81 18.15 -5.63 -4.68
CA ASN A 81 18.16 -6.97 -4.07
C ASN A 81 16.77 -7.63 -4.15
N THR A 82 16.65 -8.84 -3.58
CA THR A 82 15.40 -9.61 -3.53
C THR A 82 14.22 -8.80 -2.99
N GLY A 83 14.41 -7.99 -1.95
CA GLY A 83 13.34 -7.18 -1.38
C GLY A 83 12.75 -6.18 -2.39
N HIS A 84 13.60 -5.47 -3.12
CA HIS A 84 13.16 -4.51 -4.14
C HIS A 84 12.47 -5.20 -5.32
N ILE A 85 13.07 -6.30 -5.79
CA ILE A 85 12.56 -7.08 -6.94
C ILE A 85 11.19 -7.65 -6.62
N VAL A 86 11.03 -8.30 -5.45
CA VAL A 86 9.75 -8.87 -5.03
C VAL A 86 8.69 -7.78 -4.87
N LEU A 87 9.01 -6.62 -4.29
CA LEU A 87 8.05 -5.51 -4.22
C LEU A 87 7.60 -5.06 -5.62
N GLY A 88 8.50 -5.01 -6.60
CA GLY A 88 8.14 -4.77 -8.00
C GLY A 88 7.18 -5.82 -8.56
N HIS A 89 7.46 -7.11 -8.34
CA HIS A 89 6.56 -8.19 -8.76
C HIS A 89 5.19 -8.13 -8.07
N LEU A 90 5.15 -7.85 -6.76
CA LEU A 90 3.91 -7.70 -6.00
C LEU A 90 3.07 -6.52 -6.50
N GLN A 91 3.69 -5.38 -6.84
CA GLN A 91 2.99 -4.25 -7.46
C GLN A 91 2.43 -4.60 -8.83
N LYS A 92 3.22 -5.26 -9.68
CA LYS A 92 2.78 -5.72 -11.00
C LYS A 92 1.61 -6.70 -10.89
N ALA A 93 1.66 -7.59 -9.90
CA ALA A 93 0.58 -8.51 -9.57
C ALA A 93 -0.63 -7.82 -8.92
N ARG A 94 -0.55 -6.51 -8.58
CA ARG A 94 -1.56 -5.73 -7.85
C ARG A 94 -1.90 -6.29 -6.47
N LEU A 95 -0.93 -6.95 -5.84
CA LEU A 95 -1.05 -7.46 -4.47
C LEU A 95 -0.70 -6.39 -3.43
N ILE A 96 0.05 -5.36 -3.82
CA ILE A 96 0.41 -4.21 -2.95
C ILE A 96 0.12 -2.88 -3.63
N GLY A 97 -0.05 -1.83 -2.81
CA GLY A 97 -0.24 -0.45 -3.24
C GLY A 97 1.10 0.30 -3.39
N PRO A 98 1.15 1.63 -3.13
CA PRO A 98 2.34 2.44 -3.23
C PRO A 98 3.45 1.97 -2.31
N ILE A 99 4.67 2.26 -2.77
CA ILE A 99 5.86 2.22 -1.95
C ILE A 99 6.23 3.65 -1.56
N VAL A 100 6.04 4.01 -0.30
CA VAL A 100 6.59 5.22 0.31
C VAL A 100 8.01 4.91 0.75
N THR A 101 9.01 5.51 0.10
CA THR A 101 10.42 5.24 0.42
C THR A 101 11.11 6.47 1.01
N GLN A 102 11.78 6.26 2.14
CA GLN A 102 12.71 7.24 2.72
C GLN A 102 14.09 7.19 2.05
N ASN A 103 14.32 6.21 1.17
CA ASN A 103 15.59 6.03 0.49
C ASN A 103 15.66 6.87 -0.78
N VAL A 104 16.88 7.26 -1.13
CA VAL A 104 17.20 8.16 -2.25
C VAL A 104 17.95 7.43 -3.38
N ASP A 105 17.94 6.09 -3.34
CA ASP A 105 18.85 5.19 -4.06
C ASP A 105 18.33 4.67 -5.42
N ASP A 106 17.11 5.03 -5.81
CA ASP A 106 16.44 4.59 -7.05
C ASP A 106 16.24 3.06 -7.17
N LEU A 107 16.49 2.28 -6.11
CA LEU A 107 16.48 0.81 -6.18
C LEU A 107 15.07 0.23 -6.32
N HIS A 108 14.03 0.89 -5.80
CA HIS A 108 12.64 0.48 -6.02
C HIS A 108 12.24 0.56 -7.49
N ARG A 109 12.50 1.71 -8.13
CA ARG A 109 12.23 1.90 -9.57
C ARG A 109 13.00 0.89 -10.40
N ARG A 110 14.29 0.70 -10.10
CA ARG A 110 15.15 -0.28 -10.79
C ARG A 110 14.77 -1.73 -10.49
N GLY A 111 14.13 -1.99 -9.35
CA GLY A 111 13.55 -3.27 -8.95
C GLY A 111 12.18 -3.57 -9.57
N GLY A 112 11.64 -2.64 -10.38
CA GLY A 112 10.37 -2.84 -11.09
C GLY A 112 9.15 -2.21 -10.41
N ALA A 113 9.33 -1.40 -9.36
CA ALA A 113 8.25 -0.63 -8.78
C ALA A 113 7.71 0.40 -9.80
N ILE A 114 6.38 0.45 -9.95
CA ILE A 114 5.70 1.33 -10.91
C ILE A 114 4.93 2.46 -10.21
N HIS A 115 4.74 2.37 -8.89
CA HIS A 115 4.07 3.41 -8.11
C HIS A 115 4.74 3.62 -6.75
N TYR A 116 5.43 4.73 -6.59
CA TYR A 116 6.22 5.00 -5.40
C TYR A 116 6.31 6.50 -5.11
N TYR A 117 6.54 6.84 -3.85
CA TYR A 117 6.73 8.20 -3.34
C TYR A 117 8.11 8.30 -2.70
N GLU A 118 8.97 9.18 -3.23
CA GLU A 118 10.33 9.42 -2.73
C GLU A 118 10.32 10.57 -1.73
N VAL A 119 9.95 10.26 -0.48
CA VAL A 119 9.67 11.30 0.52
C VAL A 119 10.91 12.04 1.02
N HIS A 120 12.11 11.55 0.69
CA HIS A 120 13.38 12.23 0.91
C HIS A 120 14.12 12.58 -0.40
N GLY A 121 13.41 12.59 -1.53
CA GLY A 121 13.98 12.92 -2.84
C GLY A 121 14.84 11.79 -3.40
N HIS A 122 15.81 12.12 -4.25
CA HIS A 122 16.57 11.14 -5.00
C HIS A 122 17.94 11.65 -5.48
N PHE A 123 18.85 10.73 -5.76
CA PHE A 123 20.17 11.07 -6.31
C PHE A 123 20.21 11.19 -7.84
N ARG A 124 19.10 11.12 -8.58
CA ARG A 124 19.15 11.21 -10.06
C ARG A 124 19.54 12.60 -10.59
N THR A 125 19.20 13.67 -9.88
CA THR A 125 19.39 15.06 -10.32
C THR A 125 19.86 15.95 -9.16
N ALA A 126 20.28 17.15 -9.50
CA ALA A 126 20.61 18.22 -8.58
C ALA A 126 20.02 19.54 -9.06
N SER A 127 19.62 20.40 -8.13
CA SER A 127 19.07 21.72 -8.42
C SER A 127 19.97 22.83 -7.88
N CYS A 128 20.11 23.91 -8.64
CA CYS A 128 20.78 25.11 -8.17
C CYS A 128 19.97 25.76 -7.04
N MET A 129 20.63 26.04 -5.92
CA MET A 129 20.02 26.69 -4.76
C MET A 129 19.59 28.14 -5.01
N SER A 130 20.12 28.78 -6.07
CA SER A 130 19.83 30.19 -6.40
C SER A 130 18.79 30.34 -7.51
N CYS A 131 18.97 29.67 -8.66
CA CYS A 131 18.09 29.84 -9.82
C CYS A 131 17.18 28.64 -10.10
N ARG A 132 17.26 27.56 -9.30
CA ARG A 132 16.48 26.32 -9.46
C ARG A 132 16.72 25.56 -10.76
N ASN A 133 17.74 25.91 -11.55
CA ASN A 133 18.15 25.12 -12.71
C ASN A 133 18.52 23.70 -12.27
N GLN A 134 17.90 22.70 -12.89
CA GLN A 134 18.12 21.29 -12.59
C GLN A 134 19.10 20.68 -13.58
N VAL A 135 20.02 19.86 -13.07
CA VAL A 135 21.04 19.14 -13.85
C VAL A 135 21.07 17.66 -13.44
N PRO A 136 21.55 16.75 -14.31
CA PRO A 136 21.83 15.37 -13.91
C PRO A 136 22.87 15.33 -12.77
N ILE A 137 22.76 14.36 -11.86
CA ILE A 137 23.72 14.24 -10.75
C ILE A 137 25.17 14.03 -11.23
N SER A 138 25.35 13.45 -12.42
CA SER A 138 26.66 13.24 -13.04
C SER A 138 27.44 14.53 -13.24
N GLU A 139 26.76 15.67 -13.43
CA GLU A 139 27.42 16.97 -13.53
C GLU A 139 28.01 17.40 -12.18
N VAL A 140 27.26 17.18 -11.09
CA VAL A 140 27.74 17.43 -9.72
C VAL A 140 28.93 16.53 -9.41
N VAL A 141 28.81 15.23 -9.71
CA VAL A 141 29.90 14.26 -9.50
C VAL A 141 31.16 14.69 -10.27
N SER A 142 31.01 15.01 -11.56
CA SER A 142 32.14 15.43 -12.41
C SER A 142 32.83 16.68 -11.87
N GLN A 143 32.08 17.70 -11.43
CA GLN A 143 32.67 18.91 -10.86
C GLN A 143 33.46 18.61 -9.58
N VAL A 144 32.90 17.80 -8.68
CA VAL A 144 33.57 17.46 -7.42
C VAL A 144 34.81 16.58 -7.67
N GLU A 145 34.79 15.66 -8.64
CA GLU A 145 35.98 14.89 -9.06
C GLU A 145 37.11 15.76 -9.63
N MET A 146 36.76 16.90 -10.24
CA MET A 146 37.71 17.92 -10.68
C MET A 146 38.14 18.89 -9.56
N ASP A 147 37.85 18.56 -8.28
CA ASP A 147 38.08 19.39 -7.10
C ASP A 147 37.37 20.77 -7.13
N GLN A 148 36.30 20.90 -7.93
CA GLN A 148 35.44 22.08 -7.96
C GLN A 148 34.37 21.97 -6.86
N ILE A 149 34.70 22.46 -5.66
CA ILE A 149 33.82 22.36 -4.49
C ILE A 149 33.60 23.75 -3.86
N PRO A 150 32.34 24.21 -3.72
CA PRO A 150 31.10 23.54 -4.12
C PRO A 150 30.95 23.43 -5.65
N PRO A 151 30.22 22.40 -6.13
CA PRO A 151 29.78 22.35 -7.52
C PRO A 151 28.83 23.53 -7.77
N VAL A 152 29.03 24.20 -8.91
CA VAL A 152 28.35 25.45 -9.28
C VAL A 152 27.51 25.26 -10.53
N CYS A 153 26.40 25.99 -10.56
CA CYS A 153 25.50 26.07 -11.70
C CYS A 153 26.13 26.93 -12.79
N TYR A 154 26.30 26.38 -14.00
CA TYR A 154 26.86 27.13 -15.12
C TYR A 154 26.01 28.33 -15.58
N TYR A 155 24.72 28.38 -15.20
CA TYR A 155 23.83 29.48 -15.55
C TYR A 155 23.97 30.71 -14.64
N CYS A 156 24.25 30.54 -13.35
CA CYS A 156 24.22 31.65 -12.38
C CYS A 156 25.34 31.63 -11.32
N GLY A 157 26.20 30.62 -11.31
CA GLY A 157 27.27 30.45 -10.33
C GLY A 157 26.83 29.99 -8.93
N GLY A 158 25.53 29.78 -8.71
CA GLY A 158 25.01 29.28 -7.43
C GLY A 158 25.33 27.80 -7.18
N ILE A 159 25.31 27.36 -5.92
CA ILE A 159 25.63 25.97 -5.54
C ILE A 159 24.61 24.99 -6.11
N LEU A 160 25.08 23.91 -6.73
CA LEU A 160 24.27 22.76 -7.12
C LEU A 160 24.11 21.82 -5.91
N LYS A 161 22.88 21.60 -5.47
CA LYS A 161 22.54 20.70 -4.36
C LYS A 161 21.83 19.47 -4.94
N PRO A 162 22.23 18.23 -4.60
CA PRO A 162 21.47 17.04 -4.96
C PRO A 162 19.99 17.16 -4.54
N ASP A 163 19.08 16.62 -5.35
CA ASP A 163 17.63 16.66 -5.12
C ASP A 163 17.17 15.66 -4.04
N VAL A 164 17.94 15.58 -2.96
CA VAL A 164 17.63 14.89 -1.71
C VAL A 164 17.13 15.89 -0.66
N ILE A 165 16.34 15.44 0.29
CA ILE A 165 15.85 16.26 1.40
C ILE A 165 16.88 16.23 2.52
N LEU A 166 17.41 17.39 2.87
CA LEU A 166 18.32 17.57 4.00
C LEU A 166 17.56 18.02 5.26
N PHE A 167 18.16 17.86 6.44
CA PHE A 167 17.64 18.50 7.64
C PHE A 167 17.54 20.02 7.42
N GLY A 168 16.34 20.57 7.66
CA GLY A 168 15.99 21.96 7.41
C GLY A 168 15.28 22.22 6.07
N ASP A 169 15.23 21.24 5.15
CA ASP A 169 14.39 21.33 3.96
C ASP A 169 12.91 21.11 4.30
N MET A 170 12.02 21.66 3.47
CA MET A 170 10.60 21.31 3.47
C MET A 170 10.40 19.93 2.85
N MET A 171 9.43 19.17 3.36
CA MET A 171 9.07 17.88 2.77
C MET A 171 8.54 18.05 1.33
N PRO A 172 8.86 17.13 0.41
CA PRO A 172 8.52 17.23 -1.01
C PRO A 172 7.04 16.95 -1.25
N ALA A 173 6.58 17.23 -2.48
CA ALA A 173 5.22 16.96 -2.93
C ALA A 173 4.81 15.50 -2.69
N ASP A 174 5.71 14.55 -2.95
CA ASP A 174 5.52 13.12 -2.71
C ASP A 174 5.07 12.81 -1.28
N TYR A 175 5.67 13.45 -0.27
CA TYR A 175 5.26 13.27 1.12
C TYR A 175 3.88 13.87 1.38
N GLN A 176 3.61 15.06 0.85
CA GLN A 176 2.34 15.74 1.03
C GLN A 176 1.19 14.93 0.41
N GLU A 177 1.40 14.40 -0.79
CA GLU A 177 0.44 13.54 -1.48
C GLU A 177 0.24 12.23 -0.73
N ALA A 178 1.32 11.52 -0.38
CA ALA A 178 1.24 10.27 0.37
C ALA A 178 0.52 10.47 1.72
N SER A 179 0.83 11.53 2.45
CA SER A 179 0.19 11.85 3.73
C SER A 179 -1.29 12.19 3.57
N LEU A 180 -1.65 12.97 2.53
CA LEU A 180 -3.04 13.33 2.26
C LEU A 180 -3.87 12.10 1.88
N LEU A 181 -3.34 11.23 1.02
CA LEU A 181 -4.02 10.01 0.61
C LEU A 181 -4.14 9.03 1.78
N ALA A 182 -3.09 8.90 2.59
CA ALA A 182 -3.11 8.10 3.81
C ALA A 182 -4.14 8.59 4.82
N SER A 183 -4.35 9.90 4.99
CA SER A 183 -5.34 10.41 5.95
C SER A 183 -6.79 10.33 5.45
N LYS A 184 -7.01 10.15 4.14
CA LYS A 184 -8.35 10.06 3.58
C LYS A 184 -8.98 8.69 3.81
N TYR A 185 -10.32 8.67 3.90
CA TYR A 185 -11.15 7.46 3.92
C TYR A 185 -10.80 6.49 5.04
N GLN A 186 -10.64 7.04 6.24
CA GLN A 186 -10.36 6.28 7.46
C GLN A 186 -11.42 5.20 7.78
N TYR A 187 -12.60 5.26 7.17
CA TYR A 187 -13.62 4.22 7.28
C TYR A 187 -13.31 2.96 6.46
N ILE A 188 -12.41 3.03 5.47
CA ILE A 188 -11.89 1.87 4.75
C ILE A 188 -10.67 1.37 5.53
N PRO A 189 -10.68 0.13 6.03
CA PRO A 189 -9.54 -0.41 6.76
C PRO A 189 -8.32 -0.53 5.85
N LYS A 190 -7.18 0.02 6.27
CA LYS A 190 -5.91 0.00 5.52
C LYS A 190 -4.80 -0.66 6.33
N LEU A 191 -3.89 -1.31 5.60
CA LEU A 191 -2.67 -1.93 6.14
C LEU A 191 -1.44 -1.18 5.62
N MET A 192 -0.51 -0.90 6.53
CA MET A 192 0.85 -0.49 6.18
C MET A 192 1.85 -1.58 6.56
N ILE A 193 2.75 -1.93 5.63
CA ILE A 193 3.88 -2.83 5.88
C ILE A 193 5.15 -1.99 5.88
N VAL A 194 5.80 -1.91 7.04
CA VAL A 194 7.06 -1.19 7.23
C VAL A 194 8.22 -2.15 7.02
N ILE A 195 9.14 -1.83 6.11
CA ILE A 195 10.26 -2.69 5.74
C ILE A 195 11.59 -1.92 5.88
N GLY A 196 12.46 -2.38 6.77
CA GLY A 196 13.81 -1.83 6.92
C GLY A 196 13.85 -0.37 7.40
N SER A 197 12.85 0.09 8.17
CA SER A 197 12.82 1.43 8.75
C SER A 197 12.91 1.37 10.27
N SER A 198 13.74 2.24 10.84
CA SER A 198 13.81 2.45 12.30
C SER A 198 12.62 3.23 12.87
N LEU A 199 11.84 3.91 12.01
CA LEU A 199 10.71 4.75 12.39
C LEU A 199 11.05 5.84 13.43
N THR A 200 12.24 6.43 13.34
CA THR A 200 12.69 7.50 14.27
C THR A 200 12.70 8.90 13.66
N VAL A 201 12.62 9.03 12.34
CA VAL A 201 12.73 10.32 11.65
C VAL A 201 11.34 10.84 11.29
N SER A 202 11.02 12.01 11.82
CA SER A 202 9.79 12.73 11.52
C SER A 202 9.93 13.56 10.24
N PRO A 203 8.82 13.78 9.52
CA PRO A 203 7.44 13.36 9.87
C PRO A 203 7.03 11.96 9.37
N VAL A 204 7.88 11.30 8.58
CA VAL A 204 7.55 10.01 7.94
C VAL A 204 7.23 8.90 8.95
N ASN A 205 7.86 8.92 10.13
CA ASN A 205 7.57 7.95 11.20
C ASN A 205 6.13 8.00 11.74
N TYR A 206 5.38 9.08 11.49
CA TYR A 206 3.97 9.19 11.87
C TYR A 206 3.03 8.57 10.83
N LEU A 207 3.47 8.36 9.59
CA LEU A 207 2.61 7.86 8.51
C LEU A 207 1.92 6.51 8.85
N PRO A 208 2.56 5.53 9.50
CA PRO A 208 1.89 4.29 9.90
C PRO A 208 0.69 4.50 10.84
N LEU A 209 0.58 5.64 11.53
CA LEU A 209 -0.54 5.94 12.43
C LEU A 209 -1.85 6.24 11.69
N GLU A 210 -1.79 6.54 10.39
CA GLU A 210 -2.97 6.73 9.53
C GLU A 210 -3.61 5.40 9.07
N PHE A 211 -3.00 4.27 9.46
CA PHE A 211 -3.41 2.93 9.05
C PHE A 211 -4.01 2.14 10.22
N ASN A 212 -4.97 1.28 9.91
CA ASN A 212 -5.68 0.47 10.91
C ASN A 212 -4.87 -0.75 11.36
N ARG A 213 -3.96 -1.22 10.49
CA ARG A 213 -3.10 -2.38 10.70
C ARG A 213 -1.68 -2.04 10.31
N ILE A 214 -0.73 -2.60 11.03
CA ILE A 214 0.70 -2.41 10.78
C ILE A 214 1.39 -3.76 10.82
N ALA A 215 2.17 -4.07 9.80
CA ALA A 215 3.17 -5.14 9.85
C ALA A 215 4.57 -4.54 9.76
N ILE A 216 5.55 -5.12 10.44
CA ILE A 216 6.93 -4.62 10.46
C ILE A 216 7.89 -5.76 10.14
N ILE A 217 8.74 -5.54 9.14
CA ILE A 217 9.86 -6.39 8.76
C ILE A 217 11.13 -5.57 9.01
N ASN A 218 11.79 -5.82 10.14
CA ASN A 218 12.99 -5.08 10.53
C ASN A 218 13.83 -5.89 11.52
N ASN A 219 15.14 -5.89 11.36
CA ASN A 219 16.04 -6.63 12.27
C ASN A 219 16.06 -6.08 13.69
N THR A 220 15.90 -4.77 13.84
CA THR A 220 15.96 -4.09 15.13
C THR A 220 14.58 -3.67 15.62
N PRO A 221 14.37 -3.55 16.95
CA PRO A 221 13.16 -2.99 17.52
C PRO A 221 12.84 -1.59 16.97
N THR A 222 11.55 -1.28 16.86
CA THR A 222 11.06 0.04 16.44
C THR A 222 10.11 0.62 17.48
N PRO A 223 9.96 1.96 17.57
CA PRO A 223 8.96 2.57 18.45
C PRO A 223 7.52 2.14 18.16
N MET A 224 7.24 1.55 16.99
CA MET A 224 5.89 1.18 16.55
C MET A 224 5.56 -0.30 16.78
N ASP A 225 6.50 -1.11 17.27
CA ASP A 225 6.32 -2.57 17.43
C ASP A 225 5.07 -2.94 18.23
N TYR A 226 4.75 -2.17 19.27
CA TYR A 226 3.61 -2.42 20.15
C TYR A 226 2.24 -2.23 19.47
N LYS A 227 2.20 -1.55 18.32
CA LYS A 227 0.99 -1.36 17.50
C LYS A 227 0.92 -2.34 16.34
N ALA A 228 2.00 -3.07 16.05
CA ALA A 228 2.06 -3.94 14.89
C ALA A 228 1.34 -5.27 15.16
N ASP A 229 0.51 -5.67 14.21
CA ASP A 229 -0.16 -6.97 14.17
C ASP A 229 0.85 -8.11 13.93
N LEU A 230 1.92 -7.80 13.19
CA LEU A 230 2.98 -8.75 12.87
C LEU A 230 4.34 -8.05 12.90
N VAL A 231 5.29 -8.68 13.59
CA VAL A 231 6.69 -8.25 13.62
C VAL A 231 7.60 -9.41 13.24
N LEU A 232 8.37 -9.21 12.17
CA LEU A 232 9.35 -10.12 11.62
C LEU A 232 10.76 -9.56 11.87
N ARG A 233 11.54 -10.27 12.70
CA ARG A 233 12.93 -9.97 13.06
C ARG A 233 13.89 -10.83 12.23
N GLN A 234 13.90 -10.59 10.93
CA GLN A 234 14.63 -11.40 9.95
C GLN A 234 15.14 -10.53 8.81
N GLN A 235 16.13 -11.05 8.06
CA GLN A 235 16.66 -10.42 6.87
C GLN A 235 15.56 -10.23 5.82
N ILE A 236 15.57 -9.06 5.16
CA ILE A 236 14.46 -8.64 4.31
C ILE A 236 14.42 -9.50 3.04
N GLY A 237 15.58 -9.79 2.43
CA GLY A 237 15.62 -10.65 1.25
C GLY A 237 15.11 -12.06 1.52
N GLU A 238 15.37 -12.63 2.71
CA GLU A 238 14.85 -13.94 3.11
C GLU A 238 13.32 -13.91 3.26
N VAL A 239 12.79 -12.92 3.98
CA VAL A 239 11.35 -12.77 4.19
C VAL A 239 10.62 -12.54 2.88
N MET A 240 11.11 -11.61 2.04
CA MET A 240 10.47 -11.26 0.78
C MET A 240 10.59 -12.40 -0.24
N GLY A 241 11.72 -13.10 -0.28
CA GLY A 241 11.89 -14.29 -1.11
C GLY A 241 10.91 -15.40 -0.73
N ALA A 242 10.82 -15.73 0.56
CA ALA A 242 9.88 -16.74 1.06
C ALA A 242 8.41 -16.36 0.80
N LEU A 243 8.05 -15.08 0.96
CA LEU A 243 6.72 -14.57 0.63
C LEU A 243 6.41 -14.78 -0.86
N TRP A 244 7.37 -14.48 -1.73
CA TRP A 244 7.20 -14.65 -3.17
C TRP A 244 7.07 -16.13 -3.54
N ASP A 245 7.89 -17.00 -2.97
CA ASP A 245 7.81 -18.45 -3.19
C ASP A 245 6.44 -19.01 -2.79
N GLU A 246 5.85 -18.54 -1.68
CA GLU A 246 4.50 -18.94 -1.26
C GLU A 246 3.43 -18.49 -2.26
N ILE A 247 3.53 -17.26 -2.79
CA ILE A 247 2.63 -16.76 -3.83
C ILE A 247 2.77 -17.57 -5.12
N LEU A 248 4.00 -17.86 -5.55
CA LEU A 248 4.25 -18.71 -6.71
C LEU A 248 3.67 -20.10 -6.50
N ALA A 249 3.84 -20.70 -5.32
CA ALA A 249 3.27 -22.01 -5.00
C ALA A 249 1.74 -21.99 -5.09
N LEU A 250 1.07 -20.96 -4.57
CA LEU A 250 -0.38 -20.77 -4.72
C LEU A 250 -0.81 -20.58 -6.18
N ASN A 251 0.07 -20.05 -7.02
CA ASN A 251 -0.17 -19.84 -8.44
C ASN A 251 0.37 -20.96 -9.36
N GLY A 252 0.62 -22.17 -8.82
CA GLY A 252 1.09 -23.31 -9.62
C GLY A 252 2.53 -23.18 -10.13
N GLY A 253 3.38 -22.48 -9.39
CA GLY A 253 4.81 -22.26 -9.68
C GLY A 253 5.09 -21.18 -10.72
N LYS A 254 4.11 -20.34 -11.06
CA LYS A 254 4.22 -19.29 -12.09
C LYS A 254 3.96 -17.92 -11.50
N GLU A 255 4.60 -16.89 -12.06
CA GLU A 255 4.27 -15.51 -11.72
C GLU A 255 2.76 -15.26 -11.96
N PRO A 256 2.06 -14.64 -10.99
CA PRO A 256 0.66 -14.28 -11.17
C PRO A 256 0.50 -13.16 -12.20
N GLU A 257 -0.55 -13.29 -13.00
CA GLU A 257 -1.07 -12.16 -13.77
C GLU A 257 -1.63 -11.11 -12.80
N PRO A 258 -1.65 -9.82 -13.17
CA PRO A 258 -2.20 -8.77 -12.34
C PRO A 258 -3.61 -9.12 -11.86
N ILE A 259 -3.86 -9.08 -10.55
CA ILE A 259 -5.19 -9.35 -10.00
C ILE A 259 -6.21 -8.42 -10.68
N PRO A 260 -7.32 -8.96 -11.21
CA PRO A 260 -8.28 -8.19 -11.97
C PRO A 260 -8.80 -7.01 -11.17
N TYR A 261 -8.91 -5.89 -11.86
CA TYR A 261 -9.55 -4.70 -11.33
C TYR A 261 -10.99 -5.03 -10.93
N GLY A 262 -11.25 -4.98 -9.62
CA GLY A 262 -12.52 -5.34 -8.99
C GLY A 262 -12.52 -6.66 -8.22
N PHE A 263 -11.50 -7.51 -8.32
CA PHE A 263 -11.35 -8.67 -7.46
C PHE A 263 -11.01 -8.22 -6.03
N ASN A 264 -12.02 -7.79 -5.27
CA ASN A 264 -11.84 -6.96 -4.09
C ASN A 264 -12.58 -7.46 -2.84
N CYS A 265 -12.83 -8.77 -2.79
CA CYS A 265 -13.40 -9.43 -1.62
C CYS A 265 -12.58 -9.19 -0.35
N GLY A 266 -11.27 -8.94 -0.48
CA GLY A 266 -10.39 -8.58 0.63
C GLY A 266 -10.91 -7.39 1.44
N HIS A 267 -11.51 -6.35 0.84
CA HIS A 267 -12.04 -5.24 1.65
C HIS A 267 -13.27 -5.62 2.49
N LEU A 268 -14.07 -6.58 2.04
CA LEU A 268 -15.15 -7.13 2.89
C LEU A 268 -14.55 -7.80 4.11
N ILE A 269 -13.48 -8.58 3.91
CA ILE A 269 -12.74 -9.24 5.00
C ILE A 269 -12.09 -8.22 5.92
N ALA A 270 -11.44 -7.19 5.39
CA ALA A 270 -10.84 -6.10 6.17
C ALA A 270 -11.87 -5.37 7.04
N TYR A 271 -13.06 -5.11 6.48
CA TYR A 271 -14.17 -4.48 7.18
C TYR A 271 -14.64 -5.36 8.34
N LEU A 272 -14.93 -6.63 8.05
CA LEU A 272 -15.36 -7.59 9.05
C LEU A 272 -14.30 -7.80 10.13
N ASP A 273 -13.01 -7.85 9.78
CA ASP A 273 -11.91 -7.93 10.76
C ASP A 273 -11.94 -6.75 11.75
N ASN A 274 -12.20 -5.53 11.28
CA ASN A 274 -12.36 -4.36 12.15
C ASN A 274 -13.55 -4.51 13.10
N GLU A 275 -14.69 -4.97 12.61
CA GLU A 275 -15.91 -5.20 13.41
C GLU A 275 -15.68 -6.29 14.46
N MET A 276 -15.03 -7.39 14.08
CA MET A 276 -14.68 -8.48 14.99
C MET A 276 -13.71 -8.04 16.09
N ARG A 277 -12.75 -7.16 15.77
CA ARG A 277 -11.87 -6.57 16.80
C ARG A 277 -12.58 -5.63 17.74
N PHE A 278 -13.54 -4.85 17.24
CA PHE A 278 -14.39 -4.03 18.09
C PHE A 278 -15.10 -4.91 19.13
N LEU A 279 -15.71 -6.03 18.71
CA LEU A 279 -16.34 -6.99 19.62
C LEU A 279 -15.34 -7.58 20.63
N ALA A 280 -14.17 -8.03 20.16
CA ALA A 280 -13.12 -8.54 21.05
C ALA A 280 -12.72 -7.51 22.13
N GLY A 281 -12.64 -6.22 21.78
CA GLY A 281 -12.39 -5.15 22.74
C GLY A 281 -13.50 -4.98 23.79
N GLN A 282 -14.77 -5.16 23.40
CA GLN A 282 -15.91 -5.10 24.31
C GLN A 282 -15.93 -6.25 25.32
N LYS A 283 -15.28 -7.39 25.02
CA LYS A 283 -15.11 -8.50 25.97
C LYS A 283 -14.23 -8.09 27.16
N THR A 284 -13.13 -7.40 26.89
CA THR A 284 -12.16 -6.97 27.92
C THR A 284 -12.64 -5.74 28.68
N ARG A 285 -13.27 -4.79 27.98
CA ARG A 285 -13.80 -3.55 28.56
C ARG A 285 -15.09 -3.17 27.84
N MET A 286 -16.22 -3.58 28.39
CA MET A 286 -17.53 -3.25 27.81
C MET A 286 -17.83 -1.76 27.99
N THR A 287 -17.78 -1.01 26.89
CA THR A 287 -18.05 0.43 26.85
C THR A 287 -19.41 0.76 26.25
N ALA A 288 -20.00 -0.16 25.48
CA ALA A 288 -21.32 0.00 24.87
C ALA A 288 -22.42 -0.66 25.71
N SER A 289 -23.67 -0.17 25.59
CA SER A 289 -24.82 -0.80 26.24
C SER A 289 -25.16 -2.14 25.60
N LYS A 290 -25.76 -3.05 26.38
CA LYS A 290 -26.21 -4.36 25.86
C LYS A 290 -27.17 -4.22 24.67
N GLU A 291 -28.05 -3.24 24.69
CA GLU A 291 -28.98 -2.95 23.60
C GLU A 291 -28.25 -2.48 22.33
N SER A 292 -27.28 -1.57 22.48
CA SER A 292 -26.46 -1.12 21.35
C SER A 292 -25.64 -2.26 20.77
N LEU A 293 -25.11 -3.15 21.62
CA LEU A 293 -24.35 -4.32 21.19
C LEU A 293 -25.25 -5.33 20.48
N ALA A 294 -26.44 -5.63 21.00
CA ALA A 294 -27.41 -6.53 20.36
C ALA A 294 -27.72 -6.08 18.92
N ARG A 295 -28.01 -4.78 18.74
CA ARG A 295 -28.20 -4.19 17.40
C ARG A 295 -26.95 -4.30 16.53
N HIS A 296 -25.79 -3.89 17.03
CA HIS A 296 -24.55 -3.91 16.26
C HIS A 296 -24.15 -5.33 15.82
N THR A 297 -24.27 -6.31 16.73
CA THR A 297 -24.03 -7.72 16.41
C THR A 297 -25.04 -8.28 15.40
N GLY A 298 -26.27 -7.78 15.36
CA GLY A 298 -27.23 -8.09 14.31
C GLY A 298 -26.71 -7.72 12.93
N HIS A 299 -26.20 -6.50 12.77
CA HIS A 299 -25.57 -6.07 11.52
C HIS A 299 -24.34 -6.92 11.17
N ILE A 300 -23.46 -7.21 12.13
CA ILE A 300 -22.26 -8.02 11.89
C ILE A 300 -22.65 -9.43 11.39
N LYS A 301 -23.66 -10.06 11.98
CA LYS A 301 -24.12 -11.38 11.54
C LYS A 301 -24.64 -11.34 10.10
N ALA A 302 -25.48 -10.35 9.78
CA ALA A 302 -25.98 -10.16 8.42
C ALA A 302 -24.86 -9.84 7.42
N ASP A 303 -23.84 -9.08 7.83
CA ASP A 303 -22.67 -8.76 7.01
C ASP A 303 -21.80 -9.99 6.74
N LEU A 304 -21.56 -10.85 7.74
CA LEU A 304 -20.84 -12.12 7.57
C LEU A 304 -21.54 -13.03 6.55
N GLU A 305 -22.85 -13.17 6.66
CA GLU A 305 -23.66 -13.96 5.73
C GLU A 305 -23.64 -13.37 4.31
N ALA A 306 -23.78 -12.04 4.20
CA ALA A 306 -23.74 -11.34 2.92
C ALA A 306 -22.36 -11.48 2.24
N ALA A 307 -21.26 -11.29 2.99
CA ALA A 307 -19.91 -11.48 2.46
C ALA A 307 -19.70 -12.91 1.97
N GLN A 308 -20.17 -13.91 2.71
CA GLN A 308 -20.04 -15.31 2.29
C GLN A 308 -20.71 -15.56 0.94
N LYS A 309 -21.97 -15.10 0.80
CA LYS A 309 -22.73 -15.21 -0.46
C LYS A 309 -22.04 -14.48 -1.60
N ILE A 310 -21.57 -13.26 -1.37
CA ILE A 310 -20.85 -12.46 -2.37
C ILE A 310 -19.62 -13.23 -2.87
N ILE A 311 -18.80 -13.76 -1.96
CA ILE A 311 -17.54 -14.45 -2.32
C ILE A 311 -17.82 -15.77 -3.03
N GLN A 312 -18.85 -16.53 -2.61
CA GLN A 312 -19.27 -17.77 -3.27
C GLN A 312 -19.82 -17.54 -4.69
N ALA A 313 -20.35 -16.35 -4.97
CA ALA A 313 -20.86 -16.00 -6.29
C ALA A 313 -19.75 -15.67 -7.31
N PHE A 314 -18.49 -15.56 -6.90
CA PHE A 314 -17.39 -15.35 -7.85
C PHE A 314 -17.16 -16.63 -8.69
N PRO A 315 -17.19 -16.54 -10.03
CA PRO A 315 -16.99 -17.71 -10.88
C PRO A 315 -15.57 -18.25 -10.73
N ALA A 316 -15.41 -19.54 -10.49
CA ALA A 316 -14.09 -20.17 -10.37
C ALA A 316 -13.44 -20.48 -11.74
N GLU A 317 -14.26 -20.65 -12.78
CA GLU A 317 -13.82 -20.97 -14.13
C GLU A 317 -13.13 -19.77 -14.80
N GLY A 318 -12.05 -20.03 -15.53
CA GLY A 318 -11.28 -18.99 -16.23
C GLY A 318 -10.34 -18.15 -15.34
N ARG A 319 -10.32 -18.38 -14.03
CA ARG A 319 -9.42 -17.69 -13.09
C ARG A 319 -8.05 -18.34 -12.97
N GLN A 320 -7.02 -17.53 -12.74
CA GLN A 320 -5.69 -18.04 -12.40
C GLN A 320 -5.69 -18.73 -11.01
N PRO A 321 -4.78 -19.68 -10.75
CA PRO A 321 -4.78 -20.43 -9.50
C PRO A 321 -4.69 -19.56 -8.23
N LEU A 322 -3.94 -18.46 -8.27
CA LEU A 322 -3.84 -17.51 -7.15
C LEU A 322 -5.20 -16.90 -6.79
N GLU A 323 -5.99 -16.45 -7.77
CA GLU A 323 -7.33 -15.88 -7.51
C GLU A 323 -8.24 -16.90 -6.83
N ASN A 324 -8.22 -18.15 -7.30
CA ASN A 324 -8.98 -19.23 -6.69
C ASN A 324 -8.48 -19.54 -5.26
N ALA A 325 -7.17 -19.42 -5.00
CA ALA A 325 -6.62 -19.54 -3.66
C ALA A 325 -7.08 -18.39 -2.73
N MET A 326 -7.14 -17.16 -3.25
CA MET A 326 -7.64 -15.99 -2.51
C MET A 326 -9.13 -16.17 -2.14
N LEU A 327 -9.99 -16.63 -3.06
CA LEU A 327 -11.40 -16.90 -2.75
C LEU A 327 -11.55 -17.94 -1.63
N ARG A 328 -10.80 -19.04 -1.70
CA ARG A 328 -10.78 -20.06 -0.63
C ARG A 328 -10.31 -19.47 0.70
N PHE A 329 -9.25 -18.66 0.67
CA PHE A 329 -8.74 -17.96 1.85
C PHE A 329 -9.81 -17.07 2.48
N TYR A 330 -10.55 -16.28 1.68
CA TYR A 330 -11.59 -15.40 2.20
C TYR A 330 -12.78 -16.17 2.80
N LEU A 331 -13.20 -17.28 2.18
CA LEU A 331 -14.25 -18.13 2.76
C LEU A 331 -13.82 -18.73 4.10
N ALA A 332 -12.57 -19.17 4.21
CA ALA A 332 -12.00 -19.66 5.47
C ALA A 332 -11.92 -18.56 6.53
N GLU A 333 -11.59 -17.32 6.17
CA GLU A 333 -11.61 -16.18 7.10
C GLU A 333 -13.04 -15.87 7.58
N ILE A 334 -14.05 -15.93 6.72
CA ILE A 334 -15.45 -15.73 7.13
C ILE A 334 -15.91 -16.84 8.07
N GLU A 335 -15.53 -18.09 7.80
CA GLU A 335 -15.84 -19.22 8.68
C GLU A 335 -15.22 -19.01 10.07
N ARG A 336 -13.93 -18.64 10.12
CA ARG A 336 -13.24 -18.30 11.36
C ARG A 336 -13.94 -17.16 12.11
N MET A 337 -14.29 -16.07 11.41
CA MET A 337 -14.98 -14.93 12.02
C MET A 337 -16.38 -15.30 12.55
N ASN A 338 -17.11 -16.19 11.87
CA ASN A 338 -18.38 -16.71 12.39
C ASN A 338 -18.18 -17.51 13.69
N GLN A 339 -17.16 -18.36 13.76
CA GLN A 339 -16.83 -19.11 14.98
C GLN A 339 -16.47 -18.16 16.13
N ASP A 340 -15.62 -17.16 15.87
CA ASP A 340 -15.24 -16.13 16.84
C ASP A 340 -16.45 -15.31 17.31
N PHE A 341 -17.36 -14.98 16.39
CA PHE A 341 -18.60 -14.24 16.67
C PHE A 341 -19.56 -15.05 17.56
N ASP A 342 -19.79 -16.31 17.22
CA ASP A 342 -20.68 -17.19 17.97
C ASP A 342 -20.12 -17.47 19.38
N ALA A 343 -18.80 -17.66 19.50
CA ALA A 343 -18.11 -17.77 20.78
C ALA A 343 -18.28 -16.49 21.62
N TRP A 344 -18.07 -15.32 21.03
CA TRP A 344 -18.24 -14.03 21.71
C TRP A 344 -19.69 -13.83 22.20
N CYS A 345 -20.69 -14.17 21.39
CA CYS A 345 -22.10 -14.09 21.79
C CYS A 345 -22.41 -15.05 22.95
N SER A 346 -21.88 -16.28 22.90
CA SER A 346 -22.04 -17.27 23.96
C SER A 346 -21.45 -16.80 25.29
N GLU A 347 -20.24 -16.24 25.27
CA GLU A 347 -19.54 -15.79 26.47
C GLU A 347 -20.15 -14.52 27.08
N THR A 348 -20.62 -13.59 26.25
CA THR A 348 -21.18 -12.31 26.73
C THR A 348 -22.68 -12.39 27.04
N GLY A 349 -23.38 -13.42 26.51
CA GLY A 349 -24.82 -13.57 26.59
C GLY A 349 -25.60 -12.55 25.75
N ILE A 350 -24.93 -11.79 24.88
CA ILE A 350 -25.56 -10.83 23.98
C ILE A 350 -26.19 -11.60 22.81
N LYS A 351 -27.47 -11.35 22.56
CA LYS A 351 -28.21 -11.95 21.45
C LYS A 351 -28.29 -10.94 20.30
N PRO A 352 -27.82 -11.30 19.10
CA PRO A 352 -27.96 -10.43 17.94
C PRO A 352 -29.42 -10.13 17.60
N ASN A 353 -29.73 -8.87 17.29
CA ASN A 353 -31.01 -8.50 16.73
C ASN A 353 -31.11 -8.94 15.26
N ALA A 354 -32.33 -9.06 14.74
CA ALA A 354 -32.54 -9.16 13.30
C ALA A 354 -32.32 -7.79 12.66
N GLU A 355 -31.21 -7.62 11.98
CA GLU A 355 -30.83 -6.38 11.30
C GLU A 355 -30.43 -6.65 9.86
N PRO A 356 -30.62 -5.70 8.93
CA PRO A 356 -30.14 -5.84 7.56
C PRO A 356 -28.62 -5.74 7.49
N SER A 357 -28.02 -6.36 6.47
CA SER A 357 -26.61 -6.14 6.15
C SER A 357 -26.37 -4.68 5.78
N ARG A 358 -25.30 -4.13 6.34
CA ARG A 358 -24.80 -2.80 6.00
C ARG A 358 -24.16 -2.79 4.62
N PHE A 359 -23.70 -3.94 4.12
CA PHE A 359 -23.18 -4.05 2.76
C PHE A 359 -24.22 -3.64 1.73
N SER A 360 -25.50 -3.98 1.87
CA SER A 360 -26.52 -3.53 0.92
C SER A 360 -26.57 -2.01 0.78
N LYS A 361 -26.43 -1.27 1.88
CA LYS A 361 -26.36 0.21 1.87
C LYS A 361 -25.00 0.71 1.35
N LEU A 362 -23.90 0.10 1.76
CA LEU A 362 -22.55 0.42 1.26
C LEU A 362 -22.43 0.23 -0.25
N LEU A 363 -23.01 -0.85 -0.78
CA LEU A 363 -23.07 -1.14 -2.21
C LEU A 363 -23.94 -0.10 -2.93
N GLN A 364 -25.06 0.34 -2.34
CA GLN A 364 -25.93 1.39 -2.90
C GLN A 364 -25.33 2.80 -2.85
N ASP A 365 -24.68 3.18 -1.75
CA ASP A 365 -24.03 4.48 -1.58
C ASP A 365 -22.79 4.56 -2.49
N ASN A 366 -21.97 3.51 -2.51
CA ASN A 366 -20.87 3.39 -3.48
C ASN A 366 -21.43 3.40 -4.90
N PHE A 367 -22.52 2.70 -5.21
CA PHE A 367 -23.15 2.74 -6.53
C PHE A 367 -23.48 4.17 -6.99
N LYS A 368 -24.09 4.99 -6.12
CA LYS A 368 -24.38 6.39 -6.43
C LYS A 368 -23.12 7.21 -6.69
N ASP A 369 -22.11 7.05 -5.84
CA ASP A 369 -20.81 7.74 -6.02
C ASP A 369 -20.10 7.28 -7.30
N ASN A 370 -20.28 6.02 -7.70
CA ASN A 370 -19.71 5.45 -8.92
C ASN A 370 -20.37 6.00 -10.17
N VAL A 371 -21.70 6.14 -10.15
CA VAL A 371 -22.45 6.80 -11.21
C VAL A 371 -22.02 8.27 -11.30
N ASN A 372 -21.91 8.98 -10.17
CA ASN A 372 -21.46 10.38 -10.15
C ASN A 372 -20.03 10.55 -10.67
N ALA A 373 -19.11 9.67 -10.29
CA ALA A 373 -17.74 9.68 -10.79
C ALA A 373 -17.73 9.41 -12.31
N PHE A 374 -18.44 8.38 -12.78
CA PHE A 374 -18.56 8.08 -14.21
C PHE A 374 -19.07 9.29 -14.99
N LEU A 375 -20.18 9.91 -14.57
CA LEU A 375 -20.74 11.10 -15.21
C LEU A 375 -19.75 12.26 -15.26
N THR A 376 -19.01 12.47 -14.17
CA THR A 376 -17.97 13.51 -14.09
C THR A 376 -16.82 13.25 -15.06
N TYR A 377 -16.44 11.99 -15.27
CA TYR A 377 -15.32 11.61 -16.15
C TYR A 377 -15.68 11.49 -17.62
N THR A 378 -16.90 11.06 -17.94
CA THR A 378 -17.36 10.93 -19.32
C THR A 378 -18.00 12.20 -19.86
N GLY A 379 -18.43 13.11 -18.97
CA GLY A 379 -19.18 14.31 -19.33
C GLY A 379 -20.61 14.00 -19.80
N GLU A 380 -21.09 12.76 -19.60
CA GLU A 380 -22.47 12.37 -19.94
C GLU A 380 -23.46 12.91 -18.89
N THR A 381 -24.60 13.44 -19.35
CA THR A 381 -25.64 14.03 -18.47
C THR A 381 -26.89 13.16 -18.34
N GLU A 382 -27.10 12.20 -19.26
CA GLU A 382 -28.23 11.25 -19.27
C GLU A 382 -27.76 9.86 -19.74
N PRO A 383 -27.15 9.05 -18.86
CA PRO A 383 -26.71 7.70 -19.22
C PRO A 383 -27.92 6.77 -19.43
N LEU A 384 -27.77 5.79 -20.33
CA LEU A 384 -28.81 4.77 -20.56
C LEU A 384 -29.13 3.98 -19.28
N PRO A 385 -30.41 3.69 -18.98
CA PRO A 385 -30.82 2.94 -17.78
C PRO A 385 -30.11 1.59 -17.61
N GLU A 386 -29.84 0.88 -18.72
CA GLU A 386 -29.13 -0.41 -18.67
C GLU A 386 -27.63 -0.26 -18.30
N LEU A 387 -27.02 0.90 -18.61
CA LEU A 387 -25.65 1.23 -18.22
C LEU A 387 -25.57 1.48 -16.70
N ILE A 388 -26.59 2.15 -16.16
CA ILE A 388 -26.77 2.43 -14.73
C ILE A 388 -26.93 1.11 -13.95
N GLU A 389 -27.77 0.19 -14.41
CA GLU A 389 -27.94 -1.14 -13.77
C GLU A 389 -26.66 -1.98 -13.82
N HIS A 390 -25.87 -1.86 -14.89
CA HIS A 390 -24.59 -2.54 -15.01
C HIS A 390 -23.53 -1.96 -14.05
N PHE A 391 -23.53 -0.64 -13.82
CA PHE A 391 -22.76 -0.03 -12.74
C PHE A 391 -23.26 -0.46 -11.36
N ALA A 392 -24.52 -0.87 -11.19
CA ALA A 392 -25.07 -1.37 -9.93
C ALA A 392 -24.58 -2.79 -9.64
N ALA A 393 -24.61 -3.68 -10.64
CA ALA A 393 -24.01 -5.00 -10.58
C ALA A 393 -22.48 -4.92 -10.36
N ARG A 394 -21.81 -3.95 -10.98
CA ARG A 394 -20.39 -3.63 -10.72
C ARG A 394 -20.13 -2.85 -9.45
N ALA A 395 -21.11 -2.18 -8.86
CA ALA A 395 -20.96 -1.55 -7.55
C ALA A 395 -21.10 -2.58 -6.45
N ALA A 396 -21.97 -3.58 -6.65
CA ALA A 396 -22.11 -4.77 -5.82
C ALA A 396 -20.81 -5.61 -5.73
N GLY A 397 -19.91 -5.48 -6.72
CA GLY A 397 -18.67 -6.27 -6.78
C GLY A 397 -17.33 -5.53 -6.98
N CYS A 398 -17.20 -4.47 -7.78
CA CYS A 398 -15.92 -4.30 -8.51
C CYS A 398 -15.47 -2.92 -9.05
N TYR A 399 -16.27 -1.88 -9.35
CA TYR A 399 -15.74 -0.82 -10.26
C TYR A 399 -15.70 0.65 -9.80
N GLY A 400 -16.38 1.08 -8.74
CA GLY A 400 -16.22 2.49 -8.32
C GLY A 400 -15.92 2.71 -6.84
N PHE A 401 -16.15 1.70 -6.00
CA PHE A 401 -15.20 1.45 -4.91
C PHE A 401 -13.77 1.45 -5.47
N TRP A 402 -13.60 1.01 -6.72
CA TRP A 402 -12.35 0.92 -7.47
C TRP A 402 -11.76 2.27 -7.93
N SER A 403 -12.52 3.22 -8.49
CA SER A 403 -12.04 4.58 -8.84
C SER A 403 -11.59 5.36 -7.60
N PHE A 404 -12.37 5.21 -6.54
CA PHE A 404 -12.10 5.78 -5.24
C PHE A 404 -10.88 5.12 -4.60
N ALA A 405 -10.88 3.79 -4.46
CA ALA A 405 -9.78 3.02 -3.92
C ALA A 405 -8.49 3.18 -4.74
N ASN A 406 -8.51 3.28 -6.07
CA ASN A 406 -7.28 3.56 -6.83
C ASN A 406 -6.70 4.94 -6.53
N ARG A 407 -7.53 5.98 -6.43
CA ARG A 407 -7.06 7.31 -6.00
C ARG A 407 -6.52 7.29 -4.56
N ILE A 408 -7.07 6.43 -3.70
CA ILE A 408 -6.73 6.32 -2.26
C ILE A 408 -5.51 5.47 -2.02
N LEU A 409 -5.44 4.36 -2.74
CA LEU A 409 -4.42 3.34 -2.71
C LEU A 409 -3.33 3.69 -3.71
N GLY A 410 -3.37 4.88 -4.32
CA GLY A 410 -2.44 5.40 -5.32
C GLY A 410 -2.21 4.53 -6.57
N LEU A 411 -2.95 3.43 -6.74
CA LEU A 411 -2.83 2.56 -7.89
C LEU A 411 -3.08 3.36 -9.18
N ALA A 412 -2.23 3.11 -10.19
CA ALA A 412 -2.35 3.77 -11.48
C ALA A 412 -3.77 3.56 -12.06
N LEU A 413 -4.28 4.61 -12.73
CA LEU A 413 -5.52 4.49 -13.50
C LEU A 413 -5.39 3.32 -14.48
N PRO A 414 -6.50 2.61 -14.79
CA PRO A 414 -6.45 1.54 -15.78
C PRO A 414 -5.89 2.09 -17.11
N PRO A 415 -5.01 1.35 -17.78
CA PRO A 415 -4.51 1.72 -19.10
C PRO A 415 -5.63 2.06 -20.07
N GLN A 416 -5.41 3.04 -20.95
CA GLN A 416 -6.46 3.57 -21.81
C GLN A 416 -7.02 2.51 -22.78
N ASP A 417 -6.19 1.58 -23.22
CA ASP A 417 -6.55 0.42 -24.01
C ASP A 417 -7.39 -0.61 -23.24
N GLU A 418 -7.12 -0.86 -21.95
CA GLU A 418 -8.02 -1.64 -21.07
C GLU A 418 -9.37 -0.94 -20.92
N TRP A 419 -9.37 0.38 -20.78
CA TRP A 419 -10.58 1.20 -20.71
C TRP A 419 -11.40 1.16 -22.01
N GLU A 420 -10.73 1.24 -23.17
CA GLU A 420 -11.39 1.08 -24.47
C GLU A 420 -11.87 -0.35 -24.72
N ASN A 421 -11.09 -1.38 -24.33
CA ASN A 421 -11.51 -2.78 -24.43
C ASN A 421 -12.71 -3.06 -23.54
N PHE A 422 -12.74 -2.52 -22.32
CA PHE A 422 -13.92 -2.62 -21.47
C PHE A 422 -15.15 -2.02 -22.14
N LYS A 423 -15.04 -0.79 -22.67
CA LYS A 423 -16.12 -0.15 -23.45
C LYS A 423 -16.54 -0.97 -24.67
N LYS A 424 -15.60 -1.61 -25.36
CA LYS A 424 -15.83 -2.41 -26.56
C LYS A 424 -16.49 -3.77 -26.26
N THR A 425 -16.05 -4.46 -25.21
CA THR A 425 -16.61 -5.74 -24.74
C THR A 425 -18.02 -5.54 -24.20
N ALA A 426 -18.25 -4.47 -23.42
CA ALA A 426 -19.58 -4.08 -22.96
C ALA A 426 -20.55 -3.81 -24.12
N ARG A 427 -20.07 -3.17 -25.21
CA ARG A 427 -20.86 -2.92 -26.43
C ARG A 427 -21.11 -4.18 -27.27
N LYS A 428 -20.20 -5.16 -27.25
CA LYS A 428 -20.19 -6.29 -28.20
C LYS A 428 -21.01 -7.50 -27.73
N HIS A 429 -21.06 -7.76 -26.42
CA HIS A 429 -21.56 -9.05 -25.91
C HIS A 429 -22.96 -9.05 -25.29
N ARG A 430 -23.71 -7.93 -25.33
CA ARG A 430 -25.08 -7.82 -24.77
C ARG A 430 -25.29 -8.69 -23.50
N VAL A 431 -24.40 -8.53 -22.51
CA VAL A 431 -24.68 -8.35 -21.08
C VAL A 431 -25.87 -9.13 -20.44
N GLU A 432 -26.32 -10.24 -21.00
CA GLU A 432 -27.42 -11.05 -20.45
C GLU A 432 -26.88 -12.22 -19.61
N GLN A 433 -25.85 -12.94 -20.08
CA GLN A 433 -25.41 -14.17 -19.40
C GLN A 433 -24.84 -13.95 -17.98
N ASP A 434 -24.07 -12.88 -17.76
CA ASP A 434 -23.50 -12.59 -16.44
C ASP A 434 -24.52 -11.88 -15.51
N LEU A 435 -25.50 -11.18 -16.10
CA LEU A 435 -26.54 -10.44 -15.39
C LEU A 435 -27.69 -11.38 -14.95
N ASP A 436 -28.10 -12.32 -15.78
CA ASP A 436 -29.11 -13.34 -15.44
C ASP A 436 -28.63 -14.26 -14.32
N GLN A 437 -27.34 -14.56 -14.26
CA GLN A 437 -26.75 -15.33 -13.16
C GLN A 437 -26.77 -14.53 -11.84
N TYR A 438 -26.55 -13.22 -11.89
CA TYR A 438 -26.57 -12.34 -10.73
C TYR A 438 -27.98 -11.96 -10.26
N LEU A 439 -28.92 -11.68 -11.16
CA LEU A 439 -30.29 -11.28 -10.83
C LEU A 439 -31.11 -12.44 -10.26
N ASN A 440 -30.83 -13.67 -10.67
CA ASN A 440 -31.43 -14.87 -10.07
C ASN A 440 -30.95 -15.14 -8.62
N LEU A 441 -29.83 -14.54 -8.18
CA LEU A 441 -29.36 -14.63 -6.79
C LEU A 441 -30.04 -13.64 -5.82
N PHE A 442 -30.73 -12.62 -6.35
CA PHE A 442 -31.41 -11.57 -5.55
C PHE A 442 -32.94 -11.61 -5.66
N SER A 443 -33.51 -12.59 -6.37
CA SER A 443 -34.95 -12.79 -6.55
C SER A 443 -35.53 -13.98 -5.76
N GLN A 444 -34.74 -14.54 -4.82
CA GLN A 444 -35.16 -15.44 -3.74
C GLN A 444 -34.50 -14.98 -2.43
#